data_AF-X1DAU9-F1
#
_entry.id   AF-X1DAU9-F1
#
_cell.length_a   1.000
_cell.length_b   1.000
_cell.length_c   1.000
_cell.angle_alpha   90.00
_cell.angle_beta   90.00
_cell.angle_gamma   90.00
#
_symmetry.space_group_name_H-M   'P 1'
#
loop_
_entity.id
_entity.type
_entity.pdbx_description
1 polymer ?
#
loop_
_entity_poly.entity_id
_entity_poly.type
_entity_poly.pdbx_seq_one_letter_code
_entity_poly.pdbx_strand_id
1 'polypeptide(L)'
;PRVSEFNNPEYVKDMGFNGMTPHWYVQCGITYDKLEEGIVPKGSEERQWIEDNAAELSEKIKEAKTAGVKLYPFTDFLVVPKSVWQKYGKQMVADEFVDKVNSENYRKPDIRKKMTKKILRIQIAEIFETFPDLDGLMLRFGETYLHDTPYHLGNSPLRKGQNSIPDNVELLKVLREEVCVKRNKTLFYRTWVHGIFQYDPKTYLAVTNQIEPHPNLIFAVKHTHGDFLRTFKFNQILGKGKHQQVVEG
;
A
#
# COMPACT_ATOMS: atom_id res chain seq x y z
N PRO A 1 -10.42 7.57 -24.27
CA PRO A 1 -9.38 7.14 -23.30
C PRO A 1 -8.31 6.28 -24.00
N ARG A 2 -7.02 6.52 -23.75
CA ARG A 2 -5.93 5.68 -24.28
C ARG A 2 -5.78 4.46 -23.37
N VAL A 3 -5.91 3.25 -23.94
CA VAL A 3 -5.63 2.00 -23.23
C VAL A 3 -4.18 1.61 -23.53
N SER A 4 -3.40 1.36 -22.47
CA SER A 4 -2.01 0.90 -22.60
C SER A 4 -1.98 -0.61 -22.83
N GLU A 5 -1.16 -1.08 -23.77
CA GLU A 5 -0.93 -2.52 -23.97
C GLU A 5 -0.30 -3.19 -22.74
N PHE A 6 0.43 -2.42 -21.92
CA PHE A 6 0.99 -2.88 -20.64
C PHE A 6 -0.07 -3.20 -19.56
N ASN A 7 -1.36 -2.99 -19.85
CA ASN A 7 -2.44 -3.51 -19.03
C ASN A 7 -2.80 -4.97 -19.37
N ASN A 8 -2.32 -5.51 -20.49
CA ASN A 8 -2.54 -6.90 -20.90
C ASN A 8 -1.40 -7.79 -20.37
N PRO A 9 -1.69 -8.79 -19.52
CA PRO A 9 -0.68 -9.67 -18.96
C PRO A 9 0.10 -10.49 -20.01
N GLU A 10 -0.55 -10.94 -21.08
CA GLU A 10 0.13 -11.70 -22.16
C GLU A 10 1.15 -10.80 -22.88
N TYR A 11 0.77 -9.55 -23.16
CA TYR A 11 1.69 -8.58 -23.77
C TYR A 11 2.89 -8.30 -22.85
N VAL A 12 2.65 -8.13 -21.55
CA VAL A 12 3.73 -7.94 -20.55
C VAL A 12 4.70 -9.13 -20.56
N LYS A 13 4.18 -10.36 -20.63
CA LYS A 13 5.00 -11.57 -20.72
C LYS A 13 5.80 -11.65 -22.01
N ASP A 14 5.17 -11.37 -23.15
CA ASP A 14 5.81 -11.40 -24.48
C ASP A 14 6.95 -10.39 -24.59
N MET A 15 6.82 -9.25 -23.89
CA MET A 15 7.89 -8.25 -23.74
C MET A 15 9.04 -8.69 -22.82
N GLY A 16 8.96 -9.88 -22.22
CA GLY A 16 9.99 -10.46 -21.36
C GLY A 16 9.94 -10.02 -19.90
N PHE A 17 8.88 -9.33 -19.47
CA PHE A 17 8.71 -9.00 -18.05
C PHE A 17 8.19 -10.21 -17.27
N ASN A 18 8.59 -10.30 -16.00
CA ASN A 18 8.21 -11.42 -15.12
C ASN A 18 7.14 -11.03 -14.08
N GLY A 19 6.67 -9.79 -14.10
CA GLY A 19 5.66 -9.28 -13.19
C GLY A 19 5.09 -7.95 -13.64
N MET A 20 3.93 -7.60 -13.09
CA MET A 20 3.27 -6.31 -13.33
C MET A 20 2.76 -5.70 -12.02
N THR A 21 2.73 -4.37 -11.98
CA THR A 21 2.30 -3.57 -10.84
C THR A 21 1.13 -2.68 -11.23
N PRO A 22 -0.07 -3.24 -11.47
CA PRO A 22 -1.20 -2.47 -11.95
C PRO A 22 -1.77 -1.54 -10.87
N HIS A 23 -2.44 -0.47 -11.29
CA HIS A 23 -3.24 0.40 -10.41
C HIS A 23 -4.60 -0.25 -10.12
N TRP A 24 -4.58 -1.44 -9.54
CA TRP A 24 -5.75 -2.19 -9.12
C TRP A 24 -5.89 -2.04 -7.61
N TYR A 25 -6.85 -1.23 -7.17
CA TYR A 25 -7.06 -0.90 -5.76
C TYR A 25 -7.65 -2.09 -4.99
N VAL A 26 -6.85 -3.14 -4.78
CA VAL A 26 -7.26 -4.38 -4.10
C VAL A 26 -7.70 -4.14 -2.66
N GLN A 27 -7.17 -3.12 -1.98
CA GLN A 27 -7.64 -2.71 -0.66
C GLN A 27 -9.10 -2.20 -0.65
N CYS A 28 -9.63 -1.84 -1.81
CA CYS A 28 -10.99 -1.36 -1.98
C CYS A 28 -11.98 -2.50 -2.32
N GLY A 29 -11.50 -3.74 -2.43
CA GLY A 29 -12.31 -4.95 -2.64
C GLY A 29 -12.51 -5.78 -1.38
N ILE A 30 -12.35 -5.20 -0.18
CA ILE A 30 -12.48 -5.91 1.10
C ILE A 30 -13.41 -5.17 2.06
N THR A 31 -14.08 -5.92 2.93
CA THR A 31 -15.25 -5.45 3.71
C THR A 31 -14.95 -5.19 5.18
N TYR A 32 -13.78 -5.61 5.67
CA TYR A 32 -13.35 -5.51 7.06
C TYR A 32 -14.24 -6.31 8.02
N ASP A 33 -14.94 -7.35 7.55
CA ASP A 33 -15.78 -8.21 8.40
C ASP A 33 -14.98 -8.94 9.49
N LYS A 34 -13.65 -9.12 9.33
CA LYS A 34 -12.78 -9.63 10.40
C LYS A 34 -12.49 -8.63 11.51
N LEU A 35 -12.65 -7.34 11.24
CA LEU A 35 -12.56 -6.32 12.27
C LEU A 35 -13.79 -6.35 13.15
N GLU A 36 -14.95 -6.35 12.49
CA GLU A 36 -16.27 -6.48 13.07
C GLU A 36 -17.25 -6.88 11.96
N GLU A 37 -17.99 -7.98 12.17
CA GLU A 37 -18.92 -8.49 11.16
C GLU A 37 -19.98 -7.44 10.81
N GLY A 38 -20.16 -7.16 9.52
CA GLY A 38 -21.14 -6.19 9.04
C GLY A 38 -20.77 -4.73 9.30
N ILE A 39 -19.50 -4.42 9.63
CA ILE A 39 -19.05 -3.04 9.81
C ILE A 39 -19.30 -2.17 8.57
N VAL A 40 -19.12 -2.76 7.38
CA VAL A 40 -19.70 -2.25 6.15
C VAL A 40 -21.09 -2.89 6.02
N PRO A 41 -22.18 -2.12 6.20
CA PRO A 41 -23.52 -2.68 6.32
C PRO A 41 -23.94 -3.46 5.07
N LYS A 42 -24.46 -4.69 5.25
CA LYS A 42 -24.99 -5.51 4.15
C LYS A 42 -26.13 -4.76 3.45
N GLY A 43 -26.12 -4.76 2.12
CA GLY A 43 -27.11 -4.03 1.30
C GLY A 43 -26.90 -2.52 1.19
N SER A 44 -25.86 -1.95 1.80
CA SER A 44 -25.48 -0.55 1.56
C SER A 44 -24.80 -0.38 0.20
N GLU A 45 -24.88 0.81 -0.38
CA GLU A 45 -24.15 1.13 -1.63
C GLU A 45 -22.64 0.98 -1.46
N GLU A 46 -22.11 1.32 -0.27
CA GLU A 46 -20.69 1.14 0.07
C GLU A 46 -20.28 -0.34 -0.02
N ARG A 47 -21.10 -1.24 0.55
CA ARG A 47 -20.86 -2.69 0.47
C ARG A 47 -20.93 -3.19 -0.97
N GLN A 48 -21.98 -2.81 -1.69
CA GLN A 48 -22.19 -3.25 -3.06
C GLN A 48 -21.02 -2.82 -3.95
N TRP A 49 -20.57 -1.58 -3.83
CA TRP A 49 -19.44 -1.07 -4.60
C TRP A 49 -18.14 -1.83 -4.29
N ILE A 50 -17.89 -2.16 -3.01
CA ILE A 50 -16.72 -2.95 -2.60
C ILE A 50 -16.77 -4.36 -3.21
N GLU A 51 -17.93 -5.02 -3.14
CA GLU A 51 -18.12 -6.38 -3.64
C GLU A 51 -18.05 -6.45 -5.17
N ASP A 52 -18.62 -5.46 -5.87
CA ASP A 52 -18.52 -5.34 -7.32
C ASP A 52 -17.06 -5.13 -7.77
N ASN A 53 -16.33 -4.25 -7.09
CA ASN A 53 -14.90 -4.04 -7.34
C ASN A 53 -14.10 -5.31 -7.06
N ALA A 54 -14.44 -6.07 -6.01
CA ALA A 54 -13.78 -7.35 -5.73
C ALA A 54 -14.02 -8.40 -6.83
N ALA A 55 -15.24 -8.48 -7.37
CA ALA A 55 -15.57 -9.36 -8.48
C ALA A 55 -14.79 -8.98 -9.75
N GLU A 56 -14.75 -7.68 -10.10
CA GLU A 56 -13.99 -7.20 -11.27
C GLU A 56 -12.48 -7.49 -11.13
N LEU A 57 -11.91 -7.24 -9.96
CA LEU A 57 -10.50 -7.51 -9.70
C LEU A 57 -10.17 -9.00 -9.74
N SER A 58 -11.08 -9.85 -9.28
CA SER A 58 -10.88 -11.31 -9.30
C SER A 58 -10.70 -11.84 -10.72
N GLU A 59 -11.49 -11.35 -11.69
CA GLU A 59 -11.35 -11.73 -13.09
C GLU A 59 -10.01 -11.25 -13.68
N LYS A 60 -9.62 -9.98 -13.44
CA LYS A 60 -8.33 -9.44 -13.89
C LYS A 60 -7.13 -10.21 -13.32
N ILE A 61 -7.21 -10.60 -12.05
CA ILE A 61 -6.17 -11.37 -11.37
C ILE A 61 -6.06 -12.77 -11.98
N LYS A 62 -7.20 -13.41 -12.28
CA LYS A 62 -7.25 -14.71 -12.93
C LYS A 62 -6.66 -14.70 -14.34
N GLU A 63 -6.93 -13.64 -15.12
CA GLU A 63 -6.33 -13.44 -16.44
C GLU A 63 -4.80 -13.36 -16.35
N ALA A 64 -4.27 -12.52 -15.45
CA ALA A 64 -2.83 -12.39 -15.26
C ALA A 64 -2.15 -13.66 -14.74
N LYS A 65 -2.82 -14.39 -13.83
CA LYS A 65 -2.34 -15.70 -13.38
C LYS A 65 -2.31 -16.72 -14.52
N THR A 66 -3.32 -16.70 -15.40
CA THR A 66 -3.37 -17.59 -16.58
C THR A 66 -2.23 -17.29 -17.55
N ALA A 67 -1.91 -16.01 -17.76
CA ALA A 67 -0.74 -15.59 -18.54
C ALA A 67 0.58 -16.02 -17.88
N GLY A 68 0.62 -16.21 -16.55
CA GLY A 68 1.82 -16.60 -15.81
C GLY A 68 2.73 -15.42 -15.49
N VAL A 69 2.16 -14.21 -15.36
CA VAL A 69 2.85 -12.99 -14.93
C VAL A 69 2.57 -12.75 -13.46
N LYS A 70 3.61 -12.43 -12.67
CA LYS A 70 3.43 -12.15 -11.26
C LYS A 70 2.67 -10.83 -11.02
N LEU A 71 1.80 -10.82 -10.02
CA LEU A 71 0.96 -9.66 -9.72
C LEU A 71 1.35 -8.97 -8.42
N TYR A 72 1.64 -7.67 -8.54
CA TYR A 72 1.99 -6.79 -7.42
C TYR A 72 1.21 -5.47 -7.46
N PRO A 73 -0.12 -5.47 -7.30
CA PRO A 73 -0.93 -4.25 -7.41
C PRO A 73 -0.45 -3.11 -6.50
N PHE A 74 -0.55 -1.88 -6.99
CA PHE A 74 -0.39 -0.69 -6.16
C PHE A 74 -1.50 -0.65 -5.11
N THR A 75 -1.11 -0.76 -3.85
CA THR A 75 -2.03 -0.82 -2.72
C THR A 75 -1.83 0.41 -1.84
N ASP A 76 -2.87 1.22 -1.71
CA ASP A 76 -2.90 2.32 -0.76
C ASP A 76 -3.24 1.79 0.63
N PHE A 77 -2.22 1.56 1.46
CA PHE A 77 -2.45 1.03 2.80
C PHE A 77 -3.11 2.06 3.71
N LEU A 78 -3.98 1.58 4.60
CA LEU A 78 -4.82 2.40 5.49
C LEU A 78 -5.77 3.36 4.77
N VAL A 79 -6.12 3.03 3.53
CA VAL A 79 -7.36 3.46 2.88
C VAL A 79 -8.44 2.46 3.20
N VAL A 80 -9.45 2.90 3.95
CA VAL A 80 -10.50 2.06 4.54
C VAL A 80 -11.88 2.57 4.13
N PRO A 81 -12.93 1.72 4.16
CA PRO A 81 -14.30 2.16 3.97
C PRO A 81 -14.68 3.30 4.91
N LYS A 82 -15.58 4.18 4.47
CA LYS A 82 -16.14 5.29 5.28
C LYS A 82 -16.73 4.77 6.57
N SER A 83 -17.44 3.64 6.56
CA SER A 83 -17.99 3.03 7.78
C SER A 83 -16.92 2.67 8.81
N VAL A 84 -15.80 2.10 8.37
CA VAL A 84 -14.64 1.76 9.22
C VAL A 84 -14.04 3.04 9.81
N TRP A 85 -13.86 4.08 8.98
CA TRP A 85 -13.34 5.37 9.45
C TRP A 85 -14.27 6.06 10.43
N GLN A 86 -15.58 6.06 10.18
CA GLN A 86 -16.58 6.66 11.07
C GLN A 86 -16.57 5.98 12.44
N LYS A 87 -16.43 4.66 12.48
CA LYS A 87 -16.46 3.89 13.73
C LYS A 87 -15.14 3.97 14.51
N TYR A 88 -14.00 3.83 13.82
CA TYR A 88 -12.70 3.69 14.47
C TYR A 88 -11.72 4.84 14.26
N GLY A 89 -12.05 5.84 13.44
CA GLY A 89 -11.16 6.94 13.09
C GLY A 89 -10.57 7.65 14.31
N LYS A 90 -11.38 7.90 15.35
CA LYS A 90 -10.93 8.50 16.62
C LYS A 90 -9.84 7.68 17.35
N GLN A 91 -9.81 6.37 17.13
CA GLN A 91 -8.81 5.47 17.71
C GLN A 91 -7.58 5.30 16.81
N MET A 92 -7.65 5.75 15.56
CA MET A 92 -6.61 5.61 14.55
C MET A 92 -5.72 6.85 14.43
N VAL A 93 -6.23 8.03 14.77
CA VAL A 93 -5.51 9.31 14.63
C VAL A 93 -4.72 9.66 15.89
N ALA A 94 -3.75 10.57 15.79
CA ALA A 94 -3.05 11.10 16.95
C ALA A 94 -4.02 11.86 17.89
N ASP A 95 -3.71 11.93 19.18
CA ASP A 95 -4.66 12.45 20.20
C ASP A 95 -5.04 13.90 19.92
N GLU A 96 -4.10 14.71 19.43
CA GLU A 96 -4.31 16.10 19.05
C GLU A 96 -5.21 16.31 17.82
N PHE A 97 -5.61 15.23 17.14
CA PHE A 97 -6.46 15.27 15.93
C PHE A 97 -7.77 14.50 16.07
N VAL A 98 -8.10 13.98 17.25
CA VAL A 98 -9.35 13.22 17.49
C VAL A 98 -10.58 14.04 17.12
N ASP A 99 -10.61 15.34 17.45
CA ASP A 99 -11.73 16.22 17.14
C ASP A 99 -11.85 16.53 15.64
N LYS A 100 -10.79 16.29 14.86
CA LYS A 100 -10.78 16.50 13.41
C LYS A 100 -11.32 15.31 12.63
N VAL A 101 -11.49 14.13 13.22
CA VAL A 101 -11.90 12.90 12.51
C VAL A 101 -13.20 13.06 11.73
N ASN A 102 -14.13 13.86 12.26
CA ASN A 102 -15.43 14.13 11.64
C ASN A 102 -15.38 15.33 10.67
N SER A 103 -14.24 16.01 10.54
CA SER A 103 -14.08 17.07 9.54
C SER A 103 -13.88 16.44 8.16
N GLU A 104 -14.45 17.07 7.13
CA GLU A 104 -14.43 16.54 5.76
C GLU A 104 -13.02 16.32 5.21
N ASN A 105 -12.03 17.06 5.73
CA ASN A 105 -10.67 17.13 5.18
C ASN A 105 -9.62 16.33 5.96
N TYR A 106 -9.92 15.79 7.15
CA TYR A 106 -8.93 15.09 7.95
C TYR A 106 -9.07 13.56 7.85
N ARG A 107 -8.10 12.94 7.17
CA ARG A 107 -8.09 11.50 6.88
C ARG A 107 -6.74 10.84 7.19
N LYS A 108 -6.00 11.37 8.16
CA LYS A 108 -4.62 10.98 8.44
C LYS A 108 -4.53 10.03 9.65
N PRO A 109 -4.44 8.70 9.43
CA PRO A 109 -4.17 7.76 10.51
C PRO A 109 -2.77 7.98 11.11
N ASP A 110 -2.50 7.33 12.24
CA ASP A 110 -1.21 7.35 12.92
C ASP A 110 -0.77 5.90 13.20
N ILE A 111 0.35 5.48 12.60
CA ILE A 111 0.88 4.11 12.76
C ILE A 111 1.22 3.74 14.21
N ARG A 112 1.39 4.74 15.08
CA ARG A 112 1.67 4.52 16.51
C ARG A 112 0.45 4.00 17.26
N LYS A 113 -0.77 4.26 16.75
CA LYS A 113 -2.02 3.87 17.41
C LYS A 113 -2.27 2.36 17.26
N LYS A 114 -2.71 1.73 18.35
CA LYS A 114 -3.01 0.29 18.40
C LYS A 114 -4.09 -0.09 17.38
N MET A 115 -5.13 0.73 17.23
CA MET A 115 -6.22 0.47 16.29
C MET A 115 -5.75 0.57 14.84
N THR A 116 -4.92 1.56 14.50
CA THR A 116 -4.30 1.65 13.15
C THR A 116 -3.52 0.39 12.81
N LYS A 117 -2.69 -0.10 13.73
CA LYS A 117 -1.94 -1.34 13.52
C LYS A 117 -2.83 -2.59 13.48
N LYS A 118 -3.97 -2.60 14.18
CA LYS A 118 -4.95 -3.71 14.10
C LYS A 118 -5.62 -3.72 12.73
N ILE A 119 -6.12 -2.57 12.28
CA ILE A 119 -6.79 -2.40 10.99
C ILE A 119 -5.85 -2.72 9.83
N LEU A 120 -4.59 -2.27 9.89
CA LEU A 120 -3.60 -2.60 8.87
C LEU A 120 -3.40 -4.11 8.70
N ARG A 121 -3.32 -4.86 9.82
CA ARG A 121 -3.18 -6.32 9.77
C ARG A 121 -4.41 -6.99 9.17
N ILE A 122 -5.60 -6.49 9.49
CA ILE A 122 -6.86 -7.00 8.95
C ILE A 122 -6.98 -6.69 7.46
N GLN A 123 -6.64 -5.47 7.04
CA GLN A 123 -6.57 -5.08 5.64
C GLN A 123 -5.71 -6.06 4.84
N ILE A 124 -4.49 -6.34 5.33
CA ILE A 124 -3.59 -7.30 4.65
C ILE A 124 -4.17 -8.71 4.65
N ALA A 125 -4.76 -9.14 5.76
CA ALA A 125 -5.37 -10.47 5.85
C ALA A 125 -6.48 -10.65 4.84
N GLU A 126 -7.44 -9.74 4.82
CA GLU A 126 -8.58 -9.83 3.91
C GLU A 126 -8.19 -9.64 2.45
N ILE A 127 -7.19 -8.80 2.13
CA ILE A 127 -6.69 -8.68 0.75
C ILE A 127 -6.23 -10.05 0.25
N PHE A 128 -5.38 -10.75 0.99
CA PHE A 128 -4.84 -12.03 0.53
C PHE A 128 -5.81 -13.20 0.67
N GLU A 129 -6.87 -13.08 1.46
CA GLU A 129 -7.93 -14.08 1.53
C GLU A 129 -8.97 -13.90 0.42
N THR A 130 -9.28 -12.66 0.07
CA THR A 130 -10.16 -12.31 -1.04
C THR A 130 -9.47 -12.57 -2.38
N PHE A 131 -8.16 -12.28 -2.46
CA PHE A 131 -7.35 -12.43 -3.66
C PHE A 131 -6.13 -13.33 -3.41
N PRO A 132 -6.32 -14.65 -3.20
CA PRO A 132 -5.24 -15.58 -2.86
C PRO A 132 -4.16 -15.71 -3.95
N ASP A 133 -4.54 -15.38 -5.18
CA ASP A 133 -3.72 -15.47 -6.38
C ASP A 133 -2.74 -14.31 -6.57
N LEU A 134 -2.77 -13.29 -5.72
CA LEU A 134 -1.76 -12.23 -5.72
C LEU A 134 -0.39 -12.78 -5.27
N ASP A 135 0.68 -12.45 -5.98
CA ASP A 135 2.06 -12.79 -5.59
C ASP A 135 2.62 -11.86 -4.51
N GLY A 136 2.02 -10.68 -4.37
CA GLY A 136 2.48 -9.66 -3.46
C GLY A 136 1.79 -8.32 -3.66
N LEU A 137 2.35 -7.28 -3.05
CA LEU A 137 1.79 -5.92 -3.08
C LEU A 137 2.91 -4.89 -3.31
N MET A 138 2.59 -3.84 -4.06
CA MET A 138 3.40 -2.63 -4.19
C MET A 138 2.83 -1.55 -3.27
N LEU A 139 3.60 -1.18 -2.24
CA LEU A 139 3.19 -0.21 -1.24
C LEU A 139 3.00 1.18 -1.83
N ARG A 140 1.88 1.82 -1.54
CA ARG A 140 1.68 3.25 -1.71
C ARG A 140 1.01 3.84 -0.47
N PHE A 141 1.38 5.07 -0.09
CA PHE A 141 0.62 5.92 0.82
C PHE A 141 1.12 7.37 0.75
N GLY A 142 0.24 8.34 1.02
CA GLY A 142 0.58 9.77 1.10
C GLY A 142 0.27 10.60 -0.14
N GLU A 143 0.06 9.98 -1.30
CA GLU A 143 -0.56 10.57 -2.50
C GLU A 143 -1.85 9.83 -2.83
N THR A 144 -2.68 9.64 -1.81
CA THR A 144 -3.92 8.88 -1.92
C THR A 144 -4.98 9.74 -2.63
N TYR A 145 -5.21 9.47 -3.92
CA TYR A 145 -6.25 10.16 -4.70
C TYR A 145 -7.53 9.33 -4.68
N LEU A 146 -8.52 9.78 -3.93
CA LEU A 146 -9.75 9.03 -3.69
C LEU A 146 -10.87 9.32 -4.71
N HIS A 147 -10.55 9.90 -5.86
CA HIS A 147 -11.54 10.28 -6.88
C HIS A 147 -12.26 9.07 -7.46
N ASP A 148 -11.55 7.95 -7.64
CA ASP A 148 -12.09 6.69 -8.17
C ASP A 148 -12.52 5.71 -7.05
N THR A 149 -12.42 6.11 -5.78
CA THR A 149 -12.76 5.26 -4.62
C THR A 149 -13.75 5.99 -3.70
N PRO A 150 -14.98 6.24 -4.16
CA PRO A 150 -15.92 7.17 -3.53
C PRO A 150 -16.35 6.78 -2.11
N TYR A 151 -16.24 5.50 -1.75
CA TYR A 151 -16.58 4.99 -0.43
C TYR A 151 -15.39 4.79 0.50
N HIS A 152 -14.20 5.28 0.15
CA HIS A 152 -13.00 5.08 0.96
C HIS A 152 -12.41 6.40 1.48
N LEU A 153 -11.75 6.31 2.64
CA LEU A 153 -11.03 7.39 3.30
C LEU A 153 -9.66 6.89 3.77
N GLY A 154 -8.65 7.75 3.70
CA GLY A 154 -7.32 7.46 4.22
C GLY A 154 -6.27 8.44 3.72
N ASN A 155 -5.07 8.33 4.30
CA ASN A 155 -3.89 9.10 3.94
C ASN A 155 -2.65 8.43 4.58
N SER A 156 -1.46 8.99 4.34
CA SER A 156 -0.21 8.54 4.95
C SER A 156 -0.29 8.48 6.47
N PRO A 157 0.05 7.32 7.08
CA PRO A 157 0.04 7.15 8.53
C PRO A 157 1.29 7.73 9.22
N LEU A 158 2.19 8.35 8.46
CA LEU A 158 3.50 8.78 8.96
C LEU A 158 3.53 10.27 9.25
N ARG A 159 4.24 10.66 10.31
CA ARG A 159 4.61 12.07 10.54
C ARG A 159 5.66 12.52 9.53
N LYS A 160 5.80 13.84 9.34
CA LYS A 160 6.77 14.43 8.39
C LYS A 160 8.16 14.55 9.01
N GLY A 161 9.17 14.71 8.16
CA GLY A 161 10.56 15.00 8.57
C GLY A 161 11.20 13.86 9.36
N GLN A 162 12.08 14.18 10.32
CA GLN A 162 12.81 13.19 11.11
C GLN A 162 11.89 12.29 11.95
N ASN A 163 10.72 12.80 12.35
CA ASN A 163 9.70 12.03 13.08
C ASN A 163 9.14 10.86 12.26
N SER A 164 9.33 10.85 10.94
CA SER A 164 8.94 9.74 10.07
C SER A 164 9.80 8.49 10.27
N ILE A 165 11.01 8.58 10.83
CA ILE A 165 11.90 7.41 10.99
C ILE A 165 11.27 6.33 11.86
N PRO A 166 10.90 6.59 13.13
CA PRO A 166 10.27 5.57 13.95
C PRO A 166 8.93 5.08 13.37
N ASP A 167 8.19 5.95 12.69
CA ASP A 167 6.92 5.60 12.07
C ASP A 167 7.11 4.64 10.88
N ASN A 168 8.12 4.88 10.03
CA ASN A 168 8.51 3.99 8.94
C ASN A 168 8.95 2.63 9.48
N VAL A 169 9.73 2.60 10.56
CA VAL A 169 10.19 1.35 11.20
C VAL A 169 9.00 0.54 11.70
N GLU A 170 8.05 1.16 12.40
CA GLU A 170 6.82 0.48 12.85
C GLU A 170 6.00 -0.05 11.67
N LEU A 171 5.81 0.76 10.62
CA LEU A 171 5.07 0.34 9.43
C LEU A 171 5.76 -0.85 8.73
N LEU A 172 7.06 -0.75 8.48
CA LEU A 172 7.87 -1.81 7.86
C LEU A 172 7.81 -3.12 8.67
N LYS A 173 7.88 -3.04 9.99
CA LYS A 173 7.76 -4.23 10.86
C LYS A 173 6.41 -4.93 10.66
N VAL A 174 5.31 -4.18 10.66
CA VAL A 174 3.97 -4.76 10.44
C VAL A 174 3.85 -5.34 9.03
N LEU A 175 4.25 -4.58 7.99
CA LEU A 175 4.12 -5.04 6.61
C LEU A 175 5.01 -6.25 6.31
N ARG A 176 6.26 -6.25 6.77
CA ARG A 176 7.18 -7.39 6.64
C ARG A 176 6.58 -8.64 7.30
N GLU A 177 6.09 -8.52 8.52
CA GLU A 177 5.51 -9.64 9.24
C GLU A 177 4.27 -10.19 8.53
N GLU A 178 3.33 -9.32 8.17
CA GLU A 178 2.05 -9.75 7.60
C GLU A 178 2.15 -10.19 6.14
N VAL A 179 2.97 -9.54 5.32
CA VAL A 179 3.08 -9.87 3.89
C VAL A 179 4.17 -10.90 3.65
N CYS A 180 5.38 -10.64 4.15
CA CYS A 180 6.55 -11.45 3.82
C CYS A 180 6.63 -12.73 4.66
N VAL A 181 6.52 -12.63 5.98
CA VAL A 181 6.75 -13.75 6.91
C VAL A 181 5.56 -14.69 6.96
N LYS A 182 4.37 -14.17 7.32
CA LYS A 182 3.18 -15.00 7.54
C LYS A 182 2.61 -15.61 6.27
N ARG A 183 2.70 -14.89 5.15
CA ARG A 183 2.01 -15.24 3.91
C ARG A 183 2.96 -15.67 2.79
N ASN A 184 4.27 -15.52 2.98
CA ASN A 184 5.28 -15.78 1.97
C ASN A 184 4.99 -15.05 0.64
N LYS A 185 4.47 -13.81 0.73
CA LYS A 185 4.18 -12.95 -0.43
C LYS A 185 5.21 -11.82 -0.53
N THR A 186 5.41 -11.30 -1.73
CA THR A 186 6.38 -10.21 -1.97
C THR A 186 5.81 -8.87 -1.56
N LEU A 187 6.59 -8.07 -0.83
CA LEU A 187 6.29 -6.66 -0.58
C LEU A 187 7.34 -5.81 -1.28
N PHE A 188 6.88 -5.01 -2.24
CA PHE A 188 7.67 -3.90 -2.74
C PHE A 188 7.37 -2.66 -1.90
N TYR A 189 8.28 -2.33 -0.99
CA TYR A 189 8.18 -1.13 -0.16
C TYR A 189 8.73 0.06 -0.95
N ARG A 190 7.84 0.89 -1.50
CA ARG A 190 8.25 2.13 -2.18
C ARG A 190 8.86 3.09 -1.18
N THR A 191 10.04 3.62 -1.51
CA THR A 191 10.67 4.68 -0.70
C THR A 191 10.06 6.05 -1.00
N TRP A 192 9.29 6.18 -2.08
CA TRP A 192 8.50 7.36 -2.42
C TRP A 192 7.33 7.54 -1.44
N VAL A 193 7.69 8.10 -0.31
CA VAL A 193 6.82 8.38 0.83
C VAL A 193 7.31 9.71 1.37
N HIS A 194 6.65 10.80 0.94
CA HIS A 194 6.88 12.20 1.34
C HIS A 194 7.98 12.44 2.40
N GLY A 195 9.11 13.01 1.98
CA GLY A 195 10.15 13.50 2.87
C GLY A 195 11.53 12.99 2.53
N ILE A 196 12.40 12.93 3.53
CA ILE A 196 13.83 12.65 3.37
C ILE A 196 14.14 11.17 3.17
N PHE A 197 13.24 10.25 3.57
CA PHE A 197 13.45 8.79 3.42
C PHE A 197 13.66 8.34 1.97
N GLN A 198 13.07 9.05 1.01
CA GLN A 198 13.11 8.68 -0.40
C GLN A 198 14.46 8.92 -1.09
N TYR A 199 15.33 9.78 -0.54
CA TYR A 199 16.59 10.16 -1.20
C TYR A 199 17.77 10.41 -0.25
N ASP A 200 17.56 10.60 1.05
CA ASP A 200 18.64 10.86 2.01
C ASP A 200 19.21 9.55 2.54
N PRO A 201 20.49 9.21 2.26
CA PRO A 201 21.08 7.94 2.71
C PRO A 201 21.10 7.77 4.22
N LYS A 202 21.25 8.87 4.99
CA LYS A 202 21.28 8.79 6.46
C LYS A 202 19.92 8.36 7.00
N THR A 203 18.83 8.99 6.55
CA THR A 203 17.47 8.62 6.94
C THR A 203 17.12 7.22 6.46
N TYR A 204 17.43 6.89 5.21
CA TYR A 204 17.17 5.57 4.66
C TYR A 204 17.81 4.48 5.51
N LEU A 205 19.13 4.58 5.78
CA LEU A 205 19.84 3.62 6.62
C LEU A 205 19.36 3.61 8.08
N ALA A 206 18.98 4.77 8.63
CA ALA A 206 18.43 4.85 9.98
C ALA A 206 17.12 4.07 10.12
N VAL A 207 16.32 3.95 9.05
CA VAL A 207 15.12 3.10 9.02
C VAL A 207 15.48 1.66 8.68
N THR A 208 16.13 1.42 7.55
CA THR A 208 16.27 0.06 6.99
C THR A 208 17.22 -0.83 7.78
N ASN A 209 18.20 -0.26 8.50
CA ASN A 209 19.09 -1.06 9.35
C ASN A 209 18.39 -1.66 10.58
N GLN A 210 17.21 -1.13 10.95
CA GLN A 210 16.39 -1.67 12.02
C GLN A 210 15.44 -2.78 11.57
N ILE A 211 15.43 -3.10 10.28
CA ILE A 211 14.59 -4.14 9.69
C ILE A 211 15.46 -5.29 9.24
N GLU A 212 15.12 -6.50 9.66
CA GLU A 212 15.83 -7.69 9.19
C GLU A 212 15.50 -7.98 7.73
N PRO A 213 16.51 -8.29 6.88
CA PRO A 213 16.28 -8.66 5.50
C PRO A 213 15.32 -9.83 5.39
N HIS A 214 14.60 -9.87 4.28
CA HIS A 214 13.75 -10.99 3.91
C HIS A 214 13.76 -11.09 2.38
N PRO A 215 13.83 -12.30 1.77
CA PRO A 215 13.86 -12.44 0.31
C PRO A 215 12.63 -11.83 -0.38
N ASN A 216 11.50 -11.83 0.32
CA ASN A 216 10.26 -11.22 -0.17
C ASN A 216 10.10 -9.72 0.17
N LEU A 217 11.06 -9.07 0.84
CA LEU A 217 11.02 -7.63 1.13
C LEU A 217 11.98 -6.89 0.21
N ILE A 218 11.42 -6.12 -0.72
CA ILE A 218 12.18 -5.39 -1.74
C ILE A 218 11.86 -3.91 -1.64
N PHE A 219 12.87 -3.05 -1.66
CA PHE A 219 12.68 -1.60 -1.67
C PHE A 219 12.62 -1.07 -3.10
N ALA A 220 11.51 -0.44 -3.47
CA ALA A 220 11.37 0.21 -4.77
C ALA A 220 11.82 1.67 -4.66
N VAL A 221 12.87 2.02 -5.41
CA VAL A 221 13.57 3.31 -5.33
C VAL A 221 13.54 3.99 -6.69
N LYS A 222 12.93 5.18 -6.79
CA LYS A 222 12.98 6.00 -8.01
C LYS A 222 14.42 6.25 -8.45
N HIS A 223 14.69 6.17 -9.74
CA HIS A 223 16.04 6.41 -10.28
C HIS A 223 16.54 7.84 -10.03
N THR A 224 15.64 8.83 -9.95
CA THR A 224 15.96 10.23 -9.61
C THR A 224 15.71 10.56 -8.13
N HIS A 225 16.38 11.59 -7.60
CA HIS A 225 16.14 12.12 -6.24
C HIS A 225 14.83 12.91 -6.10
N GLY A 226 13.76 12.46 -6.75
CA GLY A 226 12.50 13.17 -6.89
C GLY A 226 11.62 12.54 -7.97
N ASP A 227 10.64 13.28 -8.46
CA ASP A 227 9.61 12.77 -9.37
C ASP A 227 10.02 12.79 -10.86
N PHE A 228 10.97 11.92 -11.22
CA PHE A 228 11.40 11.60 -12.60
C PHE A 228 11.80 12.78 -13.50
N LEU A 229 11.99 13.97 -12.92
CA LEU A 229 12.42 15.15 -13.68
C LEU A 229 13.85 14.92 -14.19
N ARG A 230 14.07 15.16 -15.49
CA ARG A 230 15.38 14.98 -16.14
C ARG A 230 16.51 15.82 -15.54
N THR A 231 16.16 16.89 -14.82
CA THR A 231 17.11 17.79 -14.14
C THR A 231 17.53 17.29 -12.76
N PHE A 232 16.82 16.29 -12.23
CA PHE A 232 17.13 15.69 -10.95
C PHE A 232 18.31 14.74 -11.05
N LYS A 233 19.15 14.77 -10.01
CA LYS A 233 20.27 13.83 -9.89
C LYS A 233 19.74 12.43 -9.67
N PHE A 234 20.58 11.43 -9.93
CA PHE A 234 20.31 10.06 -9.51
C PHE A 234 20.04 10.00 -8.00
N ASN A 235 19.16 9.09 -7.60
CA ASN A 235 18.79 8.90 -6.22
C ASN A 235 19.97 8.34 -5.40
N GLN A 236 20.32 9.03 -4.31
CA GLN A 236 21.53 8.74 -3.53
C GLN A 236 21.41 7.49 -2.64
N ILE A 237 20.20 6.92 -2.49
CA ILE A 237 19.98 5.68 -1.73
C ILE A 237 20.10 4.41 -2.59
N LEU A 238 20.27 4.55 -3.91
CA LEU A 238 20.49 3.42 -4.80
C LEU A 238 21.76 2.66 -4.41
N GLY A 239 21.65 1.34 -4.27
CA GLY A 239 22.74 0.46 -3.86
C GLY A 239 23.17 0.63 -2.40
N LYS A 240 22.34 1.25 -1.55
CA LYS A 240 22.63 1.42 -0.12
C LYS A 240 21.86 0.41 0.73
N GLY A 241 22.47 0.01 1.84
CA GLY A 241 21.87 -0.85 2.86
C GLY A 241 21.95 -2.35 2.53
N LYS A 242 21.33 -3.16 3.40
CA LYS A 242 21.39 -4.64 3.35
C LYS A 242 20.19 -5.30 2.66
N HIS A 243 19.22 -4.51 2.19
CA HIS A 243 17.98 -5.01 1.60
C HIS A 243 18.04 -5.00 0.08
N GLN A 244 17.31 -5.93 -0.54
CA GLN A 244 17.15 -5.93 -2.00
C GLN A 244 16.44 -4.64 -2.44
N GLN A 245 16.89 -4.08 -3.55
CA GLN A 245 16.27 -2.92 -4.19
C GLN A 245 15.84 -3.26 -5.61
N VAL A 246 14.79 -2.59 -6.07
CA VAL A 246 14.44 -2.45 -7.48
C VAL A 246 14.42 -0.97 -7.83
N VAL A 247 14.82 -0.64 -9.06
CA VAL A 247 14.78 0.74 -9.55
C VAL A 247 13.40 1.01 -10.14
N GLU A 248 12.72 2.05 -9.64
CA GLU A 248 11.48 2.58 -10.21
C GLU A 248 11.86 3.61 -11.30
N GLY A 249 11.39 3.35 -12.53
CA GLY A 249 11.71 4.08 -13.75
C GLY A 249 10.64 5.09 -14.14
#